data_AF-A0A953KZJ0-F1
#
_entry.id   AF-A0A953KZJ0-F1
#
_cell.length_a   1.000
_cell.length_b   1.000
_cell.length_c   1.000
_cell.angle_alpha   90.00
_cell.angle_beta   90.00
_cell.angle_gamma   90.00
#
_symmetry.space_group_name_H-M   'P 1'
#
loop_
_entity.id
_entity.type
_entity.pdbx_description
1 polymer ?
#
loop_
_entity_poly.entity_id
_entity_poly.type
_entity_poly.pdbx_seq_one_letter_code
_entity_poly.pdbx_strand_id
1 'polypeptide(L)'
;MKRTITITNNNKAIRPIYVEPLSDDFWMLPGQTFELRAEAKDESDQFEVVDEDGCLVVHPSLGMGFISVFCNDQELQCGHQRPVQLNLNRNESRPATEAAIAYAPVPSVSPMKQSLGLVSLVVRDYDEALDFYVGKLGFVLVEDLTVPEQQKRWVVVAPPGATESRLLLARASTPEQESRIGSQTGGRVFLFLYTDDFWRDYERFRAQGIVFVREPKEEPYGTVAVFKDLYGNLWDLVERKGDEGV
;
A
#
# COMPACT_ATOMS: atom_id res chain seq x y z
N MET A 1 5.67 -29.78 11.79
CA MET A 1 4.36 -30.48 11.78
C MET A 1 3.35 -29.62 11.04
N LYS A 2 2.32 -30.17 10.40
CA LYS A 2 1.29 -29.33 9.73
C LYS A 2 0.20 -28.94 10.72
N ARG A 3 -0.15 -27.66 10.79
CA ARG A 3 -1.27 -27.12 11.55
C ARG A 3 -2.32 -26.59 10.58
N THR A 4 -3.57 -26.92 10.86
CA THR A 4 -4.72 -26.45 10.08
C THR A 4 -5.81 -25.97 11.03
N ILE A 5 -6.39 -24.81 10.73
CA ILE A 5 -7.65 -24.37 11.33
C ILE A 5 -8.66 -24.06 10.23
N THR A 6 -9.93 -24.11 10.59
CA THR A 6 -11.04 -23.82 9.69
C THR A 6 -11.81 -22.63 10.24
N ILE A 7 -12.10 -21.64 9.40
CA ILE A 7 -12.89 -20.49 9.76
C ILE A 7 -14.09 -20.41 8.81
N THR A 8 -15.27 -20.19 9.35
CA THR A 8 -16.52 -20.07 8.57
C THR A 8 -17.14 -18.69 8.79
N ASN A 9 -17.52 -18.02 7.70
CA ASN A 9 -18.27 -16.79 7.79
C ASN A 9 -19.76 -17.08 8.05
N ASN A 10 -20.14 -17.10 9.32
CA ASN A 10 -21.54 -17.28 9.75
C ASN A 10 -22.37 -15.98 9.68
N ASN A 11 -21.77 -14.86 9.24
CA ASN A 11 -22.46 -13.58 9.11
C ASN A 11 -23.19 -13.49 7.76
N LYS A 12 -24.22 -12.64 7.69
CA LYS A 12 -24.94 -12.31 6.45
C LYS A 12 -24.17 -11.34 5.55
N ALA A 13 -23.11 -10.74 6.06
CA ALA A 13 -22.23 -9.82 5.34
C ALA A 13 -20.90 -10.50 4.96
N ILE A 14 -20.23 -9.94 3.96
CA ILE A 14 -18.84 -10.30 3.63
C ILE A 14 -17.96 -9.99 4.84
N ARG A 15 -17.05 -10.91 5.18
CA ARG A 15 -16.08 -10.71 6.25
C ARG A 15 -14.65 -10.63 5.71
N PRO A 16 -13.91 -9.55 6.01
CA PRO A 16 -12.47 -9.53 5.74
C PRO A 16 -11.74 -10.44 6.74
N ILE A 17 -10.73 -11.15 6.25
CA ILE A 17 -9.71 -11.85 7.02
C ILE A 17 -8.38 -11.19 6.75
N TYR A 18 -7.61 -10.92 7.80
CA TYR A 18 -6.25 -10.44 7.76
C TYR A 18 -5.30 -11.48 8.35
N VAL A 19 -4.23 -11.81 7.66
CA VAL A 19 -3.30 -12.87 8.05
C VAL A 19 -1.92 -12.26 8.31
N GLU A 20 -1.47 -12.33 9.55
CA GLU A 20 -0.13 -11.92 9.97
C GLU A 20 0.92 -13.01 9.73
N PRO A 21 2.21 -12.66 9.63
CA PRO A 21 2.81 -11.31 9.65
C PRO A 21 2.89 -10.64 8.26
N LEU A 22 2.41 -11.29 7.22
CA LEU A 22 2.59 -10.83 5.83
C LEU A 22 1.58 -9.79 5.38
N SER A 23 0.61 -9.48 6.25
CA SER A 23 -0.43 -8.50 5.98
C SER A 23 -1.31 -8.87 4.78
N ASP A 24 -1.48 -10.17 4.55
CA ASP A 24 -2.32 -10.67 3.45
C ASP A 24 -3.80 -10.56 3.84
N ASP A 25 -4.63 -10.13 2.89
CA ASP A 25 -6.06 -9.92 3.09
C ASP A 25 -6.92 -10.80 2.17
N PHE A 26 -8.02 -11.31 2.71
CA PHE A 26 -8.97 -12.18 2.02
C PHE A 26 -10.39 -11.77 2.41
N TRP A 27 -11.38 -12.03 1.55
CA TRP A 27 -12.79 -11.73 1.85
C TRP A 27 -13.64 -12.97 1.74
N MET A 28 -14.32 -13.32 2.82
CA MET A 28 -15.25 -14.44 2.88
C MET A 28 -16.66 -13.98 2.57
N LEU A 29 -17.29 -14.55 1.56
CA LEU A 29 -18.75 -14.40 1.38
C LEU A 29 -19.52 -15.10 2.51
N PRO A 30 -20.77 -14.71 2.77
CA PRO A 30 -21.64 -15.40 3.72
C PRO A 30 -21.70 -16.92 3.47
N GLY A 31 -21.47 -17.70 4.51
CA GLY A 31 -21.49 -19.17 4.47
C GLY A 31 -20.23 -19.83 3.89
N GLN A 32 -19.23 -19.08 3.42
CA GLN A 32 -17.97 -19.66 2.99
C GLN A 32 -17.13 -20.13 4.18
N THR A 33 -16.32 -21.14 3.92
CA THR A 33 -15.39 -21.75 4.88
C THR A 33 -14.00 -21.76 4.29
N PHE A 34 -13.04 -21.16 4.99
CA PHE A 34 -11.64 -21.17 4.61
C PHE A 34 -10.84 -22.08 5.55
N GLU A 35 -9.80 -22.71 5.02
CA GLU A 35 -8.83 -23.47 5.78
C GLU A 35 -7.48 -22.76 5.76
N LEU A 36 -6.92 -22.50 6.94
CA LEU A 36 -5.63 -21.87 7.09
C LEU A 36 -4.63 -22.95 7.47
N ARG A 37 -3.59 -23.11 6.66
CA ARG A 37 -2.61 -24.20 6.76
C ARG A 37 -1.22 -23.60 6.92
N ALA A 38 -0.45 -24.09 7.87
CA ALA A 38 0.92 -23.65 8.11
C ALA A 38 1.79 -24.78 8.67
N GLU A 39 3.10 -24.66 8.51
CA GLU A 39 4.06 -25.51 9.20
C GLU A 39 4.35 -24.97 10.60
N ALA A 40 4.37 -25.84 11.60
CA ALA A 40 4.72 -25.55 12.98
C ALA A 40 6.04 -26.23 13.36
N LYS A 41 6.85 -25.56 14.17
CA LYS A 41 8.09 -26.12 14.71
C LYS A 41 7.79 -27.05 15.88
N ASP A 42 6.87 -26.64 16.76
CA ASP A 42 6.56 -27.31 18.01
C ASP A 42 5.06 -27.65 18.14
N GLU A 43 4.73 -28.58 19.03
CA GLU A 43 3.34 -28.96 19.26
C GLU A 43 2.52 -27.84 19.92
N SER A 44 3.15 -26.92 20.63
CA SER A 44 2.48 -25.75 21.21
C SER A 44 2.16 -24.65 20.19
N ASP A 45 2.72 -24.70 18.98
CA ASP A 45 2.49 -23.68 17.97
C ASP A 45 1.05 -23.77 17.43
N GLN A 46 0.37 -22.63 17.47
CA GLN A 46 -1.05 -22.48 17.14
C GLN A 46 -1.35 -21.14 16.47
N PHE A 47 -2.50 -21.10 15.79
CA PHE A 47 -3.12 -19.88 15.30
C PHE A 47 -3.99 -19.29 16.41
N GLU A 48 -3.98 -17.97 16.54
CA GLU A 48 -4.97 -17.21 17.29
C GLU A 48 -5.80 -16.41 16.29
N VAL A 49 -7.13 -16.54 16.36
CA VAL A 49 -8.06 -15.81 15.48
C VAL A 49 -8.90 -14.87 16.33
N VAL A 50 -8.74 -13.57 16.10
CA VAL A 50 -9.43 -12.52 16.84
C VAL A 50 -10.43 -11.82 15.92
N ASP A 51 -11.60 -11.48 16.46
CA ASP A 51 -12.59 -10.66 15.76
C ASP A 51 -12.39 -9.19 16.17
N GLU A 52 -11.79 -8.39 15.29
CA GLU A 52 -11.54 -6.96 15.51
C GLU A 52 -12.48 -6.16 14.60
N ASP A 53 -13.54 -5.60 15.20
CA ASP A 53 -14.54 -4.77 14.53
C ASP A 53 -15.11 -5.39 13.23
N GLY A 54 -15.31 -6.72 13.22
CA GLY A 54 -15.85 -7.46 12.10
C GLY A 54 -14.81 -8.02 11.13
N CYS A 55 -13.52 -7.69 11.30
CA CYS A 55 -12.41 -8.33 10.62
C CYS A 55 -11.86 -9.51 11.44
N LEU A 56 -11.61 -10.64 10.79
CA LEU A 56 -10.93 -11.77 11.39
C LEU A 56 -9.43 -11.58 11.26
N VAL A 57 -8.72 -11.34 12.36
CA VAL A 57 -7.27 -11.22 12.38
C VAL A 57 -6.67 -12.54 12.82
N VAL A 58 -5.76 -13.09 12.02
CA VAL A 58 -5.10 -14.38 12.26
C VAL A 58 -3.66 -14.14 12.65
N HIS A 59 -3.33 -14.43 13.90
CA HIS A 59 -2.00 -14.32 14.47
C HIS A 59 -1.34 -15.70 14.57
N PRO A 60 -0.23 -15.96 13.87
CA PRO A 60 0.59 -17.13 14.16
C PRO A 60 1.43 -16.93 15.42
N SER A 61 1.57 -17.98 16.22
CA SER A 61 2.67 -18.07 17.20
C SER A 61 4.05 -18.04 16.51
N LEU A 62 5.09 -17.62 17.24
CA LEU A 62 6.45 -17.38 16.71
C LEU A 62 7.08 -18.59 15.98
N GLY A 63 6.67 -19.81 16.33
CA GLY A 63 7.18 -21.05 15.72
C GLY A 63 6.53 -21.42 14.39
N MET A 64 5.49 -20.70 13.96
CA MET A 64 4.77 -21.02 12.72
C MET A 64 5.43 -20.43 11.48
N GLY A 65 5.39 -21.20 10.39
CA GLY A 65 5.77 -20.79 9.05
C GLY A 65 4.67 -20.01 8.33
N PHE A 66 4.81 -19.88 7.01
CA PHE A 66 3.85 -19.19 6.16
C PHE A 66 2.44 -19.79 6.29
N ILE A 67 1.44 -18.92 6.38
CA ILE A 67 0.03 -19.31 6.43
C ILE A 67 -0.53 -19.26 5.01
N SER A 68 -0.84 -20.42 4.45
CA SER A 68 -1.59 -20.54 3.20
C SER A 68 -3.08 -20.63 3.49
N VAL A 69 -3.90 -19.87 2.76
CA VAL A 69 -5.36 -19.85 2.91
C VAL A 69 -6.00 -20.62 1.76
N PHE A 70 -6.92 -21.53 2.07
CA PHE A 70 -7.60 -22.38 1.11
C PHE A 70 -9.12 -22.20 1.19
N CYS A 71 -9.79 -22.33 0.05
CA CYS A 71 -11.24 -22.53 -0.02
C CYS A 71 -11.52 -23.68 -0.99
N ASN A 72 -12.27 -24.70 -0.56
CA ASN A 72 -12.55 -25.90 -1.36
C ASN A 72 -11.28 -26.55 -1.94
N ASP A 73 -10.25 -26.72 -1.11
CA ASP A 73 -8.92 -27.25 -1.46
C ASP A 73 -8.10 -26.44 -2.49
N GLN A 74 -8.59 -25.28 -2.92
CA GLN A 74 -7.83 -24.35 -3.75
C GLN A 74 -7.14 -23.29 -2.90
N GLU A 75 -5.83 -23.13 -3.07
CA GLU A 75 -5.06 -22.07 -2.42
C GLU A 75 -5.46 -20.70 -3.01
N LEU A 76 -5.77 -19.77 -2.12
CA LEU A 76 -6.20 -18.42 -2.45
C LEU A 76 -5.01 -17.47 -2.54
N GLN A 77 -5.14 -16.45 -3.37
CA GLN A 77 -4.19 -15.34 -3.41
C GLN A 77 -4.69 -14.18 -2.56
N CYS A 78 -3.76 -13.39 -2.01
CA CYS A 78 -4.06 -12.11 -1.36
C CYS A 78 -4.96 -11.24 -2.27
N GLY A 79 -5.98 -10.61 -1.69
CA GLY A 79 -7.02 -9.92 -2.46
C GLY A 79 -8.20 -10.80 -2.91
N HIS A 80 -8.24 -12.09 -2.58
CA HIS A 80 -9.33 -12.98 -3.03
C HIS A 80 -10.71 -12.45 -2.61
N GLN A 81 -11.60 -12.30 -3.60
CA GLN A 81 -12.96 -11.76 -3.45
C GLN A 81 -13.02 -10.37 -2.80
N ARG A 82 -11.92 -9.60 -2.86
CA ARG A 82 -11.92 -8.19 -2.44
C ARG A 82 -13.07 -7.49 -3.13
N PRO A 83 -14.01 -6.88 -2.39
CA PRO A 83 -15.08 -6.10 -3.00
C PRO A 83 -14.44 -5.03 -3.88
N VAL A 84 -14.75 -5.09 -5.17
CA VAL A 84 -14.57 -3.92 -6.04
C VAL A 84 -15.35 -2.80 -5.36
N GLN A 85 -14.74 -1.64 -5.12
CA GLN A 85 -15.44 -0.50 -4.53
C GLN A 85 -16.73 -0.26 -5.33
N LEU A 86 -17.86 -0.73 -4.77
CA LEU A 86 -19.17 -0.39 -5.28
C LEU A 86 -19.29 1.11 -5.01
N ASN A 87 -19.22 1.88 -6.08
CA ASN A 87 -19.56 3.29 -6.09
C ASN A 87 -20.75 3.52 -5.15
N LEU A 88 -20.51 4.29 -4.08
CA LEU A 88 -21.56 4.83 -3.22
C LEU A 88 -22.31 5.94 -3.97
N ASN A 89 -22.81 5.63 -5.18
CA ASN A 89 -23.81 6.42 -5.86
C ASN A 89 -25.16 6.12 -5.19
N ARG A 90 -25.42 6.86 -4.10
CA ARG A 90 -26.76 7.09 -3.57
C ARG A 90 -27.56 7.90 -4.58
N ASN A 91 -27.94 7.30 -5.71
CA ASN A 91 -29.00 7.84 -6.53
C ASN A 91 -29.57 6.77 -7.46
N GLU A 92 -30.43 5.91 -6.93
CA GLU A 92 -31.44 5.23 -7.74
C GLU A 92 -32.63 4.84 -6.87
N SER A 93 -33.80 5.23 -7.35
CA SER A 93 -35.14 5.09 -6.78
C SER A 93 -35.45 3.64 -6.39
N ARG A 94 -35.62 3.38 -5.08
CA ARG A 94 -36.24 2.14 -4.60
C ARG A 94 -37.75 2.17 -4.85
N PRO A 95 -38.34 1.09 -5.39
CA PRO A 95 -39.79 0.94 -5.42
C PRO A 95 -40.31 0.74 -3.99
N ALA A 96 -41.43 1.37 -3.70
CA ALA A 96 -42.10 1.29 -2.42
C ALA A 96 -42.81 -0.06 -2.27
N THR A 97 -42.35 -0.90 -1.33
CA THR A 97 -43.23 -1.74 -0.51
C THR A 97 -42.50 -2.39 0.68
N GLU A 98 -43.15 -2.26 1.83
CA GLU A 98 -43.15 -3.11 3.03
C GLU A 98 -42.10 -2.95 4.14
N ALA A 99 -42.65 -2.55 5.30
CA ALA A 99 -42.17 -2.63 6.68
C ALA A 99 -40.93 -1.81 7.07
N ALA A 100 -41.17 -0.53 7.36
CA ALA A 100 -40.25 0.35 8.06
C ALA A 100 -40.01 -0.14 9.50
N ILE A 101 -38.84 -0.73 9.75
CA ILE A 101 -38.18 -0.63 11.05
C ILE A 101 -37.45 0.72 11.02
N ALA A 102 -37.94 1.68 11.78
CA ALA A 102 -37.33 3.00 11.90
C ALA A 102 -35.95 2.87 12.58
N TYR A 103 -34.88 2.79 11.78
CA TYR A 103 -33.55 3.12 12.26
C TYR A 103 -33.49 4.64 12.42
N ALA A 104 -33.13 5.10 13.61
CA ALA A 104 -32.83 6.50 13.86
C ALA A 104 -31.82 7.02 12.82
N PRO A 105 -31.94 8.27 12.35
CA PRO A 105 -31.05 8.82 11.35
C PRO A 105 -29.60 8.73 11.85
N VAL A 106 -28.78 7.94 11.16
CA VAL A 106 -27.33 7.96 11.35
C VAL A 106 -26.87 9.39 11.09
N PRO A 107 -26.21 10.07 12.04
CA PRO A 107 -25.75 11.43 11.82
C PRO A 107 -24.87 11.47 10.58
N SER A 108 -25.11 12.44 9.71
CA SER A 108 -24.32 12.66 8.50
C SER A 108 -22.90 13.03 8.88
N VAL A 109 -22.02 12.03 8.99
CA VAL A 109 -20.58 12.24 9.00
C VAL A 109 -20.27 12.83 7.63
N SER A 110 -19.89 14.11 7.58
CA SER A 110 -19.24 14.65 6.39
C SER A 110 -18.07 13.71 6.09
N PRO A 111 -17.94 13.14 4.88
CA PRO A 111 -16.87 12.18 4.60
C PRO A 111 -15.56 12.86 4.98
N MET A 112 -14.92 12.38 6.05
CA MET A 112 -13.68 12.98 6.54
C MET A 112 -12.63 12.76 5.46
N LYS A 113 -12.25 13.83 4.75
CA LYS A 113 -11.16 13.76 3.79
C LYS A 113 -9.84 13.74 4.58
N GLN A 114 -9.19 12.59 4.62
CA GLN A 114 -7.83 12.42 5.11
C GLN A 114 -6.92 12.10 3.92
N SER A 115 -5.70 12.64 3.91
CA SER A 115 -4.68 12.32 2.92
C SER A 115 -3.32 12.17 3.60
N LEU A 116 -2.44 11.41 2.97
CA LEU A 116 -1.04 11.32 3.40
C LEU A 116 -0.32 12.58 2.91
N GLY A 117 0.05 13.47 3.83
CA GLY A 117 0.69 14.75 3.47
C GLY A 117 2.14 14.61 3.05
N LEU A 118 2.99 14.07 3.92
CA LEU A 118 4.44 13.94 3.69
C LEU A 118 4.91 12.52 3.96
N VAL A 119 5.73 11.99 3.05
CA VAL A 119 6.48 10.75 3.25
C VAL A 119 7.94 11.12 3.49
N SER A 120 8.50 10.66 4.61
CA SER A 120 9.91 10.89 4.91
C SER A 120 10.79 9.93 4.12
N LEU A 121 11.77 10.50 3.43
CA LEU A 121 12.85 9.78 2.78
C LEU A 121 14.15 10.13 3.52
N VAL A 122 14.84 9.12 4.05
CA VAL A 122 16.11 9.35 4.75
C VAL A 122 17.22 9.56 3.72
N VAL A 123 17.85 10.73 3.79
CA VAL A 123 18.90 11.15 2.84
C VAL A 123 20.24 11.32 3.56
N ARG A 124 21.35 11.16 2.84
CA ARG A 124 22.69 11.39 3.39
C ARG A 124 23.01 12.88 3.39
N ASP A 125 22.77 13.57 2.28
CA ASP A 125 22.92 15.02 2.18
C ASP A 125 21.73 15.67 1.44
N TYR A 126 21.45 16.93 1.75
CA TYR A 126 20.31 17.66 1.17
C TYR A 126 20.57 18.06 -0.28
N ASP A 127 21.77 18.56 -0.58
CA ASP A 127 22.06 19.14 -1.89
C ASP A 127 22.24 18.04 -2.94
N GLU A 128 22.89 16.92 -2.58
CA GLU A 128 22.94 15.75 -3.47
C GLU A 128 21.55 15.17 -3.76
N ALA A 129 20.67 15.19 -2.75
CA ALA A 129 19.29 14.74 -2.92
C ALA A 129 18.51 15.71 -3.81
N LEU A 130 18.67 17.02 -3.62
CA LEU A 130 18.03 18.02 -4.48
C LEU A 130 18.49 17.91 -5.93
N ASP A 131 19.80 17.76 -6.17
CA ASP A 131 20.34 17.54 -7.52
C ASP A 131 19.72 16.32 -8.18
N PHE A 132 19.45 15.25 -7.42
CA PHE A 132 18.80 14.06 -7.94
C PHE A 132 17.29 14.24 -8.15
N TYR A 133 16.53 14.56 -7.10
CA TYR A 133 15.06 14.60 -7.15
C TYR A 133 14.57 15.78 -7.99
N VAL A 134 15.15 16.97 -7.82
CA VAL A 134 14.78 18.15 -8.61
C VAL A 134 15.49 18.14 -9.97
N GLY A 135 16.81 17.95 -9.99
CA GLY A 135 17.58 18.03 -11.23
C GLY A 135 17.33 16.87 -12.20
N LYS A 136 17.38 15.63 -11.74
CA LYS A 136 17.24 14.44 -12.61
C LYS A 136 15.81 13.96 -12.76
N LEU A 137 15.08 13.80 -11.65
CA LEU A 137 13.68 13.35 -11.70
C LEU A 137 12.72 14.47 -12.12
N GLY A 138 13.13 15.73 -12.04
CA GLY A 138 12.30 16.86 -12.44
C GLY A 138 11.21 17.20 -11.43
N PHE A 139 11.37 16.81 -10.16
CA PHE A 139 10.45 17.22 -9.11
C PHE A 139 10.57 18.72 -8.86
N VAL A 140 9.51 19.32 -8.32
CA VAL A 140 9.51 20.71 -7.88
C VAL A 140 9.99 20.78 -6.43
N LEU A 141 10.84 21.78 -6.14
CA LEU A 141 11.15 22.17 -4.77
C LEU A 141 9.97 22.94 -4.20
N VAL A 142 9.30 22.35 -3.21
CA VAL A 142 8.10 22.93 -2.58
C VAL A 142 8.50 23.83 -1.42
N GLU A 143 9.38 23.35 -0.55
CA GLU A 143 9.89 24.08 0.61
C GLU A 143 11.36 23.76 0.84
N ASP A 144 12.12 24.77 1.30
CA ASP A 144 13.51 24.64 1.75
C ASP A 144 13.79 25.67 2.83
N LEU A 145 13.55 25.28 4.08
CA LEU A 145 13.65 26.17 5.24
C LEU A 145 14.75 25.69 6.17
N THR A 146 15.66 26.60 6.55
CA THR A 146 16.64 26.28 7.60
C THR A 146 15.96 26.26 8.95
N VAL A 147 16.27 25.26 9.78
CA VAL A 147 15.82 25.09 11.16
C VAL A 147 17.06 25.17 12.07
N PRO A 148 17.47 26.39 12.48
CA PRO A 148 18.75 26.61 13.17
C PRO A 148 18.88 25.81 14.48
N GLU A 149 17.80 25.70 15.24
CA GLU A 149 17.78 25.03 16.56
C GLU A 149 18.12 23.54 16.46
N GLN A 150 17.86 22.94 15.29
CA GLN A 150 18.11 21.52 15.03
C GLN A 150 19.30 21.30 14.07
N GLN A 151 19.94 22.37 13.59
CA GLN A 151 20.99 22.34 12.57
C GLN A 151 20.58 21.51 11.34
N LYS A 152 19.32 21.64 10.91
CA LYS A 152 18.69 20.88 9.84
C LYS A 152 17.99 21.80 8.83
N ARG A 153 17.62 21.24 7.68
CA ARG A 153 16.70 21.86 6.72
C ARG A 153 15.40 21.08 6.66
N TRP A 154 14.31 21.80 6.54
CA TRP A 154 13.01 21.26 6.16
C TRP A 154 12.90 21.38 4.65
N VAL A 155 13.16 20.27 3.95
CA VAL A 155 13.21 20.23 2.49
C VAL A 155 12.11 19.32 1.97
N VAL A 156 11.17 19.90 1.22
CA VAL A 156 10.03 19.18 0.65
C VAL A 156 10.09 19.28 -0.86
N VAL A 157 10.00 18.13 -1.53
CA VAL A 157 9.94 18.04 -3.00
C VAL A 157 8.70 17.25 -3.42
N ALA A 158 8.20 17.51 -4.63
CA ALA A 158 7.02 16.83 -5.14
C ALA A 158 7.10 16.59 -6.65
N PRO A 159 6.50 15.52 -7.18
CA PRO A 159 6.26 15.41 -8.62
C PRO A 159 5.52 16.64 -9.15
N PRO A 160 5.78 17.08 -10.40
CA PRO A 160 5.04 18.18 -11.01
C PRO A 160 3.53 17.94 -10.95
N GLY A 161 2.77 18.93 -10.49
CA GLY A 161 1.31 18.85 -10.40
C GLY A 161 0.75 18.10 -9.19
N ALA A 162 1.59 17.50 -8.33
CA ALA A 162 1.12 16.79 -7.14
C ALA A 162 0.53 17.76 -6.09
N THR A 163 -0.69 17.47 -5.61
CA THR A 163 -1.41 18.30 -4.63
C THR A 163 -1.55 17.64 -3.25
N GLU A 164 -1.46 16.31 -3.16
CA GLU A 164 -1.68 15.56 -1.93
C GLU A 164 -0.35 15.15 -1.25
N SER A 165 0.27 14.05 -1.69
CA SER A 165 1.50 13.53 -1.06
C SER A 165 2.77 14.14 -1.64
N ARG A 166 3.75 14.42 -0.77
CA ARG A 166 5.07 14.95 -1.12
C ARG A 166 6.17 14.21 -0.37
N LEU A 167 7.41 14.38 -0.79
CA LEU A 167 8.57 13.85 -0.09
C LEU A 167 9.20 14.89 0.84
N LEU A 168 9.37 14.52 2.09
CA LEU A 168 10.26 15.21 3.03
C LEU A 168 11.64 14.56 2.95
N LEU A 169 12.64 15.30 2.48
CA LEU A 169 14.03 14.85 2.48
C LEU A 169 14.58 15.02 3.91
N ALA A 170 14.68 13.90 4.64
CA ALA A 170 15.08 13.89 6.04
C ALA A 170 16.55 13.47 6.17
N ARG A 171 17.46 14.44 6.32
CA ARG A 171 18.89 14.14 6.45
C ARG A 171 19.15 13.31 7.71
N ALA A 172 19.83 12.19 7.55
CA ALA A 172 20.28 11.37 8.66
C ALA A 172 21.20 12.18 9.60
N SER A 173 21.06 11.93 10.89
CA SER A 173 21.82 12.58 11.97
C SER A 173 22.34 11.60 13.02
N THR A 174 22.03 10.32 12.86
CA THR A 174 22.48 9.24 13.76
C THR A 174 22.92 8.02 12.93
N PRO A 175 23.80 7.16 13.46
CA PRO A 175 24.21 5.94 12.77
C PRO A 175 23.04 5.01 12.40
N GLU A 176 22.02 4.95 13.24
CA GLU A 176 20.81 4.17 12.94
C GLU A 176 20.07 4.74 11.73
N GLN A 177 19.90 6.07 11.65
CA GLN A 177 19.28 6.72 10.49
C GLN A 177 20.12 6.52 9.23
N GLU A 178 21.44 6.66 9.34
CA GLU A 178 22.37 6.40 8.24
C GLU A 178 22.23 4.97 7.70
N SER A 179 22.07 3.98 8.59
CA SER A 179 21.87 2.59 8.18
C SER A 179 20.57 2.34 7.41
N ARG A 180 19.62 3.29 7.47
CA ARG A 180 18.36 3.17 6.73
C ARG A 180 18.47 3.70 5.32
N ILE A 181 19.43 4.56 4.97
CA ILE A 181 19.57 5.16 3.64
C ILE A 181 19.60 4.05 2.55
N GLY A 182 18.70 4.13 1.57
CA GLY A 182 18.52 3.10 0.53
C GLY A 182 17.78 1.82 0.95
N SER A 183 17.37 1.71 2.22
CA SER A 183 16.67 0.55 2.79
C SER A 183 15.36 0.95 3.49
N GLN A 184 14.61 1.90 2.91
CA GLN A 184 13.40 2.49 3.53
C GLN A 184 12.32 1.44 3.78
N THR A 185 12.28 0.42 2.93
CA THR A 185 11.27 -0.65 2.90
C THR A 185 11.89 -2.04 2.93
N GLY A 186 13.17 -2.15 3.34
CA GLY A 186 13.87 -3.44 3.40
C GLY A 186 14.02 -4.14 2.04
N GLY A 187 14.15 -3.37 0.96
CA GLY A 187 14.37 -3.89 -0.40
C GLY A 187 13.10 -4.10 -1.24
N ARG A 188 11.91 -3.80 -0.70
CA ARG A 188 10.66 -3.75 -1.48
C ARG A 188 10.60 -2.47 -2.33
N VAL A 189 9.70 -2.45 -3.32
CA VAL A 189 9.31 -1.20 -3.98
C VAL A 189 8.80 -0.23 -2.91
N PHE A 190 9.36 0.98 -2.91
CA PHE A 190 9.07 2.01 -1.92
C PHE A 190 7.89 2.87 -2.35
N LEU A 191 7.95 3.45 -3.55
CA LEU A 191 6.99 4.45 -4.01
C LEU A 191 6.56 4.20 -5.47
N PHE A 192 5.37 4.69 -5.79
CA PHE A 192 4.75 4.60 -7.11
C PHE A 192 4.62 6.02 -7.65
N LEU A 193 5.27 6.30 -8.77
CA LEU A 193 5.19 7.55 -9.49
C LEU A 193 4.25 7.37 -10.69
N TYR A 194 3.05 7.92 -10.57
CA TYR A 194 2.10 7.94 -11.68
C TYR A 194 2.42 9.05 -12.67
N THR A 195 2.30 8.73 -13.96
CA THR A 195 2.49 9.67 -15.07
C THR A 195 1.37 9.55 -16.10
N ASP A 196 1.17 10.62 -16.86
CA ASP A 196 0.25 10.73 -17.99
C ASP A 196 0.87 10.34 -19.34
N ASP A 197 2.20 10.20 -19.40
CA ASP A 197 2.94 9.76 -20.58
C ASP A 197 4.17 8.96 -20.13
N PHE A 198 4.03 7.63 -20.17
CA PHE A 198 5.08 6.72 -19.71
C PHE A 198 6.38 6.91 -20.49
N TRP A 199 6.30 6.96 -21.82
CA TRP A 199 7.47 6.94 -22.68
C TRP A 199 8.25 8.25 -22.61
N ARG A 200 7.56 9.40 -22.50
CA ARG A 200 8.21 10.70 -22.24
C ARG A 200 9.06 10.67 -20.98
N ASP A 201 8.49 10.17 -19.88
CA ASP A 201 9.18 10.20 -18.58
C ASP A 201 10.25 9.13 -18.48
N TYR A 202 10.00 7.93 -19.01
CA TYR A 202 10.96 6.85 -19.11
C TYR A 202 12.23 7.27 -19.88
N GLU A 203 12.06 7.82 -21.08
CA GLU A 203 13.20 8.25 -21.91
C GLU A 203 13.91 9.46 -21.32
N ARG A 204 13.19 10.42 -20.69
CA ARG A 204 13.83 11.50 -19.94
C ARG A 204 14.72 10.96 -18.82
N PHE A 205 14.19 10.03 -18.02
CA PHE A 205 14.92 9.44 -16.90
C PHE A 205 16.17 8.70 -17.37
N ARG A 206 16.06 7.91 -18.45
CA ARG A 206 17.22 7.24 -19.05
C ARG A 206 18.26 8.23 -19.54
N ALA A 207 17.85 9.30 -20.22
CA ALA A 207 18.75 10.35 -20.69
C ALA A 207 19.47 11.08 -19.53
N GLN A 208 18.84 11.17 -18.36
CA GLN A 208 19.44 11.71 -17.12
C GLN A 208 20.29 10.70 -16.34
N GLY A 209 20.47 9.48 -16.86
CA GLY A 209 21.27 8.42 -16.26
C GLY A 209 20.60 7.71 -15.09
N ILE A 210 19.26 7.75 -15.00
CA ILE A 210 18.50 6.96 -14.02
C ILE A 210 18.56 5.47 -14.41
N VAL A 211 18.80 4.62 -13.42
CA VAL A 211 18.94 3.18 -13.62
C VAL A 211 17.60 2.48 -13.45
N PHE A 212 17.10 1.88 -14.53
CA PHE A 212 15.97 0.96 -14.50
C PHE A 212 16.47 -0.46 -14.22
N VAL A 213 15.91 -1.10 -13.20
CA VAL A 213 16.21 -2.49 -12.81
C VAL A 213 15.18 -3.49 -13.34
N ARG A 214 14.04 -2.99 -13.80
CA ARG A 214 13.06 -3.74 -14.59
C ARG A 214 12.65 -2.86 -15.75
N GLU A 215 12.85 -3.39 -16.96
CA GLU A 215 12.44 -2.73 -18.20
C GLU A 215 10.92 -2.55 -18.27
N PRO A 216 10.43 -1.62 -19.10
CA PRO A 216 9.01 -1.40 -19.33
C PRO A 216 8.26 -2.69 -19.67
N LYS A 217 7.10 -2.86 -19.03
CA LYS A 217 6.18 -3.97 -19.27
C LYS A 217 4.75 -3.46 -19.26
N GLU A 218 3.97 -3.93 -20.24
CA GLU A 218 2.52 -3.76 -20.22
C GLU A 218 1.87 -4.77 -19.29
N GLU A 219 1.05 -4.26 -18.37
CA GLU A 219 0.24 -5.04 -17.43
C GLU A 219 -1.24 -4.65 -17.59
N PRO A 220 -2.19 -5.43 -17.02
CA PRO A 220 -3.61 -5.10 -17.08
C PRO A 220 -3.94 -3.71 -16.53
N TYR A 221 -3.20 -3.22 -15.53
CA TYR A 221 -3.41 -1.93 -14.89
C TYR A 221 -2.71 -0.75 -15.57
N GLY A 222 -1.79 -0.98 -16.51
CA GLY A 222 -0.95 0.08 -17.08
C GLY A 222 0.41 -0.39 -17.57
N THR A 223 1.21 0.56 -18.04
CA THR A 223 2.62 0.34 -18.39
C THR A 223 3.47 0.68 -17.18
N VAL A 224 4.37 -0.23 -16.79
CA VAL A 224 5.22 -0.08 -15.60
C VAL A 224 6.69 -0.37 -15.91
N ALA A 225 7.60 0.38 -15.28
CA ALA A 225 9.01 0.03 -15.15
C ALA A 225 9.50 0.35 -13.74
N VAL A 226 10.59 -0.29 -13.32
CA VAL A 226 11.12 -0.11 -11.95
C VAL A 226 12.50 0.53 -12.02
N PHE A 227 12.67 1.68 -11.39
CA PHE A 227 13.94 2.39 -11.31
C PHE A 227 14.47 2.51 -9.88
N LYS A 228 15.75 2.84 -9.78
CA LYS A 228 16.44 3.16 -8.52
C LYS A 228 16.58 4.66 -8.35
N ASP A 229 16.26 5.15 -7.16
CA ASP A 229 16.63 6.52 -6.78
C ASP A 229 18.13 6.63 -6.44
N LEU A 230 18.55 7.82 -5.98
CA LEU A 230 19.93 8.13 -5.61
C LEU A 230 20.55 7.11 -4.63
N TYR A 231 19.74 6.55 -3.74
CA TYR A 231 20.19 5.66 -2.68
C TYR A 231 19.86 4.19 -2.97
N GLY A 232 19.25 3.90 -4.13
CA GLY A 232 18.88 2.56 -4.53
C GLY A 232 17.52 2.10 -4.04
N ASN A 233 16.69 2.99 -3.44
CA ASN A 233 15.30 2.63 -3.19
C ASN A 233 14.60 2.40 -4.53
N LEU A 234 13.70 1.42 -4.56
CA LEU A 234 13.00 1.03 -5.77
C LEU A 234 11.70 1.82 -5.93
N TRP A 235 11.44 2.27 -7.15
CA TRP A 235 10.26 3.04 -7.52
C TRP A 235 9.62 2.45 -8.76
N ASP A 236 8.29 2.34 -8.75
CA ASP A 236 7.53 2.03 -9.96
C ASP A 236 7.18 3.35 -10.67
N LEU A 237 7.61 3.50 -11.93
CA LEU A 237 7.05 4.49 -12.85
C LEU A 237 5.86 3.83 -13.53
N VAL A 238 4.67 4.44 -13.45
CA VAL A 238 3.43 3.81 -13.95
C VAL A 238 2.58 4.80 -14.71
N GLU A 239 2.24 4.49 -15.95
CA GLU A 239 1.09 5.10 -16.63
C GLU A 239 -0.07 4.13 -16.47
N ARG A 240 -1.09 4.55 -15.70
CA ARG A 240 -2.28 3.73 -15.52
C ARG A 240 -3.06 3.71 -16.82
N LYS A 241 -3.58 2.54 -17.21
CA LYS A 241 -4.69 2.53 -18.17
C LYS A 241 -5.82 3.30 -17.51
N GLY A 242 -6.31 4.33 -18.19
CA GLY A 242 -7.39 5.16 -17.68
C GLY A 242 -8.53 4.26 -17.19
N ASP A 243 -9.06 4.58 -16.01
CA ASP A 243 -10.34 4.02 -15.60
C ASP A 243 -11.36 4.52 -16.65
N GLU A 244 -11.67 3.71 -17.67
CA GLU A 244 -12.88 3.95 -18.46
C GLU A 244 -14.02 3.92 -17.45
N GLY A 245 -14.51 5.12 -17.12
CA GLY A 245 -15.24 5.41 -15.89
C GLY A 245 -16.26 4.33 -15.50
N VAL A 246 -16.14 3.86 -14.27
CA VAL A 246 -17.17 3.08 -13.57
C VAL A 246 -17.80 3.96 -12.51
#